data_AF-A0A314L4Z3-F1
#
_entry.id   AF-A0A314L4Z3-F1
#
_cell.length_a   1.000
_cell.length_b   1.000
_cell.length_c   1.000
_cell.angle_alpha   90.00
_cell.angle_beta   90.00
_cell.angle_gamma   90.00
#
_symmetry.space_group_name_H-M   'P 1'
#
loop_
_entity.id
_entity.type
_entity.pdbx_description
1 polymer ?
#
loop_
_entity_poly.entity_id
_entity_poly.type
_entity_poly.pdbx_seq_one_letter_code
_entity_poly.pdbx_strand_id
1 'polypeptide(L)'
;MNLYRCFLSEETQHIASIIRSILQSAVDFRSCLSGDISQVLHIRKTFSENIKELYLCYLKSPRHGEFVLSCFWERLNYNDHYSEVIGNRWDTRSFSSKITKN
;
A
#
# COMPACT_ATOMS: atom_id res chain seq x y z
N MET A 1 -12.69 -2.16 22.38
CA MET A 1 -11.83 -1.93 21.20
C MET A 1 -11.26 -3.27 20.80
N ASN A 2 -11.57 -3.78 19.61
CA ASN A 2 -11.19 -5.13 19.21
C ASN A 2 -9.80 -5.10 18.56
N LEU A 3 -8.76 -5.60 19.24
CA LEU A 3 -7.35 -5.48 18.82
C LEU A 3 -7.10 -6.01 17.40
N TYR A 4 -7.85 -7.04 16.95
CA TYR A 4 -7.75 -7.57 15.60
C TYR A 4 -8.22 -6.58 14.51
N ARG A 5 -9.21 -5.72 14.82
CA ARG A 5 -9.74 -4.71 13.88
C ARG A 5 -8.77 -3.55 13.66
N CYS A 6 -7.82 -3.36 14.56
CA CYS A 6 -6.83 -2.29 14.47
C CYS A 6 -5.46 -2.82 14.04
N PHE A 7 -5.36 -4.10 13.65
CA PHE A 7 -4.09 -4.78 13.35
C PHE A 7 -3.09 -4.77 14.53
N LEU A 8 -3.60 -4.73 15.76
CA LEU A 8 -2.80 -4.65 16.99
C LEU A 8 -2.62 -6.01 17.68
N SER A 9 -3.14 -7.11 17.10
CA SER A 9 -2.82 -8.46 17.59
C SER A 9 -1.41 -8.85 17.14
N GLU A 10 -0.75 -9.77 17.87
CA GLU A 10 0.57 -10.29 17.47
C GLU A 10 0.56 -10.83 16.03
N GLU A 11 -0.52 -11.53 15.65
CA GLU A 11 -0.71 -12.08 14.30
C GLU A 11 -0.77 -10.99 13.21
N THR A 12 -1.29 -9.80 13.53
CA THR A 12 -1.55 -8.72 12.57
C THR A 12 -0.59 -7.52 12.70
N GLN A 13 0.31 -7.55 13.70
CA GLN A 13 1.25 -6.46 13.98
C GLN A 13 2.21 -6.17 12.82
N HIS A 14 2.54 -7.18 12.01
CA HIS A 14 3.33 -7.01 10.80
C HIS A 14 2.60 -6.12 9.78
N ILE A 15 1.29 -6.32 9.58
CA ILE A 15 0.43 -5.49 8.70
C ILE A 15 0.41 -4.05 9.21
N ALA A 16 0.22 -3.84 10.52
CA ALA A 16 0.26 -2.51 11.12
C ALA A 16 1.61 -1.81 10.88
N SER A 17 2.70 -2.58 10.89
CA SER A 17 4.04 -2.05 10.63
C SER A 17 4.22 -1.61 9.17
N ILE A 18 3.70 -2.39 8.22
CA ILE A 18 3.68 -2.02 6.79
C ILE A 18 2.86 -0.74 6.58
N ILE A 19 1.64 -0.67 7.14
CA ILE A 19 0.77 0.51 7.04
C ILE A 19 1.46 1.74 7.62
N ARG A 20 2.11 1.62 8.78
CA ARG A 20 2.89 2.70 9.39
C ARG A 20 4.04 3.15 8.50
N SER A 21 4.75 2.23 7.85
CA SER A 21 5.84 2.53 6.92
C SER A 21 5.34 3.28 5.66
N ILE A 22 4.16 2.93 5.15
CA ILE A 22 3.47 3.64 4.07
C ILE A 22 3.12 5.08 4.50
N LEU A 23 2.51 5.24 5.67
CA LEU A 23 2.16 6.56 6.20
C LEU A 23 3.40 7.42 6.47
N GLN A 24 4.47 6.82 6.99
CA GLN A 24 5.74 7.51 7.20
C GLN A 24 6.33 7.99 5.88
N SER A 25 6.28 7.16 4.82
CA SER A 25 6.71 7.57 3.48
C SER A 25 5.96 8.82 2.98
N ALA A 26 4.68 8.99 3.32
CA ALA A 26 3.92 10.19 2.96
C ALA A 26 4.35 11.44 3.75
N VAL A 27 4.68 11.26 5.04
CA VAL A 27 5.23 12.32 5.89
C VAL A 27 6.61 12.75 5.38
N ASP A 28 7.47 11.79 5.07
CA ASP A 28 8.82 12.01 4.55
C ASP A 28 8.76 12.66 3.15
N PHE A 29 7.81 12.24 2.30
CA PHE A 29 7.63 12.88 1.00
C PHE A 29 7.30 14.37 1.13
N ARG A 30 6.46 14.73 2.11
CA ARG A 30 6.11 16.14 2.38
C ARG A 30 7.33 16.95 2.82
N SER A 31 8.24 16.38 3.62
CA SER A 31 9.44 17.08 4.07
C SER A 31 10.48 17.24 2.95
N CYS A 32 10.47 16.36 1.94
CA CYS A 32 11.36 16.42 0.78
C CYS A 32 10.86 17.31 -0.37
N LEU A 33 9.72 17.99 -0.25
CA LEU A 33 9.18 18.88 -1.30
C LEU A 33 10.11 20.05 -1.66
N SER A 34 11.05 20.40 -0.78
CA SER A 34 12.08 21.41 -1.00
C SER A 34 13.49 20.83 -1.18
N GLY A 35 13.63 19.52 -1.40
CA GLY A 35 14.89 18.77 -1.25
C GLY A 35 15.37 17.97 -2.47
N ASP A 36 16.37 17.13 -2.22
CA ASP A 36 17.11 16.30 -3.18
C ASP A 36 16.25 15.21 -3.84
N ILE A 37 16.33 15.09 -5.17
CA ILE A 37 15.67 14.07 -6.00
C ILE A 37 16.02 12.66 -5.51
N SER A 38 17.24 12.42 -5.02
CA SER A 38 17.66 11.12 -4.47
C SER A 38 16.76 10.67 -3.32
N GLN A 39 16.39 11.58 -2.42
CA GLN A 39 15.49 11.28 -1.29
C GLN A 39 14.09 10.92 -1.80
N VAL A 40 13.58 11.65 -2.79
CA VAL A 40 12.29 11.36 -3.43
C VAL A 40 12.30 9.98 -4.07
N LEU A 41 13.37 9.60 -4.76
CA LEU A 41 13.51 8.27 -5.37
C LEU A 41 13.56 7.16 -4.32
N HIS A 42 14.26 7.37 -3.21
CA HIS A 42 14.31 6.44 -2.10
C HIS A 42 12.92 6.25 -1.46
N ILE A 43 12.23 7.35 -1.13
CA ILE A 43 10.87 7.33 -0.56
C ILE A 43 9.91 6.58 -1.49
N ARG A 44 9.97 6.86 -2.80
CA ARG A 44 9.14 6.16 -3.80
C ARG A 44 9.41 4.65 -3.81
N LYS A 45 10.68 4.23 -3.69
CA LYS A 45 11.06 2.82 -3.63
C LYS A 45 10.46 2.17 -2.39
N THR A 46 10.69 2.74 -1.20
CA THR A 46 10.17 2.23 0.07
C THR A 46 8.64 2.14 0.07
N PHE A 47 7.95 3.20 -0.38
CA PHE A 47 6.49 3.19 -0.52
C PHE A 47 6.00 2.04 -1.42
N SER A 48 6.66 1.85 -2.57
CA SER A 48 6.30 0.80 -3.53
C SER A 48 6.53 -0.61 -3.00
N GLU A 49 7.61 -0.83 -2.23
CA GLU A 49 7.92 -2.11 -1.59
C GLU A 49 6.87 -2.45 -0.51
N ASN A 50 6.55 -1.49 0.35
CA ASN A 50 5.53 -1.67 1.39
C ASN A 50 4.13 -1.97 0.81
N ILE A 51 3.72 -1.27 -0.25
CA ILE A 51 2.43 -1.53 -0.91
C ILE A 51 2.38 -2.95 -1.49
N LYS A 52 3.47 -3.42 -2.11
CA LYS A 52 3.58 -4.81 -2.59
C LYS A 52 3.48 -5.81 -1.45
N GLU A 53 4.17 -5.55 -0.35
CA GLU A 53 4.14 -6.43 0.82
C GLU A 53 2.73 -6.50 1.43
N LEU A 54 2.06 -5.36 1.57
CA LEU A 54 0.67 -5.29 2.00
C LEU A 54 -0.27 -6.10 1.08
N TYR A 55 -0.06 -6.03 -0.23
CA TYR A 55 -0.81 -6.83 -1.20
C TYR A 55 -0.58 -8.34 -1.03
N LEU A 56 0.67 -8.75 -0.79
CA LEU A 56 0.97 -10.16 -0.52
C LEU A 56 0.31 -10.64 0.78
N CYS A 57 0.27 -9.80 1.82
CA CYS A 57 -0.50 -10.10 3.04
C CYS A 57 -1.98 -10.26 2.73
N TYR A 58 -2.56 -9.40 1.89
CA TYR A 58 -3.95 -9.52 1.44
C TYR A 58 -4.21 -10.83 0.71
N LEU A 59 -3.35 -11.24 -0.23
CA LEU A 59 -3.50 -12.49 -0.99
C LEU A 59 -3.46 -13.74 -0.09
N LYS A 60 -2.71 -13.69 1.01
CA LYS A 60 -2.62 -14.77 2.00
C LYS A 60 -3.77 -14.75 3.02
N SER A 61 -4.54 -13.67 3.08
CA SER A 61 -5.63 -13.51 4.04
C SER A 61 -6.85 -14.32 3.62
N PRO A 62 -7.59 -14.94 4.57
CA PRO A 62 -8.84 -15.62 4.26
C PRO A 62 -9.83 -14.66 3.58
N ARG A 63 -10.34 -15.04 2.41
CA ARG A 63 -11.30 -14.23 1.64
C ARG A 63 -12.72 -14.25 2.21
N HIS A 64 -13.01 -15.19 3.10
CA HIS A 64 -14.33 -15.38 3.70
C HIS A 64 -14.24 -15.27 5.22
N GLY A 65 -15.00 -14.34 5.81
CA GLY A 65 -15.01 -14.00 7.24
C GLY A 65 -14.85 -12.49 7.48
N GLU A 66 -15.04 -12.00 8.72
CA GLU A 66 -14.74 -10.60 9.12
C GLU A 66 -13.22 -10.32 9.14
N PHE A 67 -12.50 -10.63 8.06
CA PHE A 67 -11.08 -10.32 7.97
C PHE A 67 -10.90 -8.85 7.60
N VAL A 68 -10.36 -8.10 8.54
CA VAL A 68 -10.25 -6.64 8.43
C VAL A 68 -9.35 -6.21 7.26
N LEU A 69 -8.39 -7.05 6.88
CA LEU A 69 -7.46 -6.77 5.78
C LEU A 69 -8.16 -6.79 4.41
N SER A 70 -9.13 -7.68 4.16
CA SER A 70 -9.84 -7.71 2.88
C SER A 70 -10.67 -6.44 2.70
N CYS A 71 -11.47 -6.06 3.71
CA CYS A 71 -12.24 -4.81 3.69
C CYS A 71 -11.34 -3.56 3.62
N PHE A 72 -10.16 -3.61 4.25
CA PHE A 72 -9.19 -2.52 4.16
C PHE A 72 -8.59 -2.42 2.75
N TRP A 73 -8.23 -3.55 2.16
CA TRP A 73 -7.71 -3.61 0.79
C TRP A 73 -8.72 -3.10 -0.22
N GLU A 74 -10.00 -3.46 -0.11
CA GLU A 74 -11.06 -2.93 -0.97
C GLU A 74 -11.15 -1.40 -0.92
N ARG A 75 -10.96 -0.79 0.26
CA ARG A 75 -10.91 0.68 0.43
C ARG A 75 -9.66 1.31 -0.17
N LEU A 76 -8.52 0.62 -0.12
CA LEU A 76 -7.28 1.07 -0.77
C LEU A 76 -7.36 0.93 -2.30
N ASN A 77 -7.96 -0.15 -2.78
CA ASN A 77 -8.15 -0.46 -4.19
C ASN A 77 -9.25 0.36 -4.86
N TYR A 78 -9.89 1.28 -4.12
CA TYR A 78 -10.80 2.29 -4.69
C TYR A 78 -10.09 3.19 -5.73
N ASN A 79 -8.75 3.22 -5.71
CA ASN A 79 -7.93 3.90 -6.70
C ASN A 79 -7.89 3.25 -8.10
N ASP A 80 -8.33 1.99 -8.27
CA ASP A 80 -8.47 1.40 -9.63
C ASP A 80 -9.51 2.17 -10.47
N HIS A 81 -10.47 2.84 -9.83
CA HIS A 81 -11.42 3.74 -10.49
C HIS A 81 -10.78 5.08 -10.91
N TYR A 82 -9.71 5.52 -10.23
CA TYR A 82 -9.00 6.78 -10.53
C TYR A 82 -7.75 6.57 -11.38
N SER A 83 -7.25 5.34 -11.52
CA SER A 83 -6.13 5.01 -12.41
C SER A 83 -6.52 5.21 -13.88
N GLU A 84 -7.77 4.97 -14.28
CA GLU A 84 -8.30 5.37 -15.59
C GLU A 84 -8.37 6.89 -15.78
N VAL A 85 -8.70 7.64 -14.73
CA VAL A 85 -8.88 9.11 -14.80
C VAL A 85 -7.53 9.85 -14.77
N ILE A 86 -6.54 9.32 -14.04
CA ILE A 86 -5.21 9.92 -13.85
C ILE A 86 -4.15 9.31 -14.79
N GLY A 87 -4.47 8.19 -15.47
CA GLY A 87 -3.60 7.46 -16.38
C GLY A 87 -3.10 8.22 -17.62
N ASN A 88 -3.60 9.42 -17.87
CA ASN A 88 -3.15 10.24 -19.01
C ASN A 88 -1.94 11.15 -18.70
N ARG A 89 -1.40 11.13 -17.47
CA ARG A 89 -0.28 12.03 -17.11
C ARG A 89 0.88 11.40 -16.36
N TRP A 90 0.74 10.15 -15.94
CA TRP A 90 1.83 9.39 -15.36
C TRP A 90 1.93 8.11 -16.17
N ASP A 91 3.05 7.95 -16.87
CA ASP A 91 3.37 6.81 -17.73
C ASP A 91 3.53 5.55 -16.85
N THR A 92 2.42 5.07 -16.31
CA THR A 92 2.32 3.86 -15.51
C THR A 92 1.94 2.72 -16.44
N ARG A 93 2.94 1.98 -16.89
CA ARG A 93 2.78 0.54 -17.15
C ARG A 93 2.35 -0.12 -15.85
N SER A 94 1.03 -0.10 -15.65
CA SER A 94 0.18 -0.94 -14.84
C SER A 94 0.92 -1.87 -13.87
N PHE A 95 0.82 -1.56 -12.58
CA PHE A 95 1.17 -2.50 -11.51
C PHE A 95 0.32 -3.79 -11.60
N SER A 96 -0.89 -3.71 -12.17
CA SER A 96 -1.77 -4.86 -12.41
C SER A 96 -1.35 -5.74 -13.59
N SER A 97 -0.67 -5.21 -14.62
CA SER A 97 -0.29 -6.01 -15.80
C SER A 97 1.03 -6.78 -15.65
N LYS A 98 1.76 -6.60 -14.55
CA LYS A 98 3.06 -7.28 -14.31
C LYS A 98 3.01 -8.41 -13.30
N ILE A 99 1.92 -8.59 -12.56
CA ILE A 99 1.81 -9.65 -11.55
C ILE A 99 1.07 -10.89 -12.11
N THR A 100 0.40 -10.78 -13.25
CA THR A 100 -0.36 -11.88 -13.89
C THR A 100 0.31 -12.53 -15.11
N LYS A 101 1.58 -12.22 -15.39
CA LYS A 101 2.37 -12.94 -16.42
C LYS A 101 3.74 -13.33 -15.90
N ASN A 102 3.80 -14.45 -15.18
CA ASN A 102 4.65 -15.60 -15.47
C ASN A 102 4.35 -16.71 -14.46
#